data_AF-A0AAE0WDR3-F1
#
_entry.id   AF-A0AAE0WDR3-F1
#
_cell.length_a   1.000
_cell.length_b   1.000
_cell.length_c   1.000
_cell.angle_alpha   90.00
_cell.angle_beta   90.00
_cell.angle_gamma   90.00
#
_symmetry.space_group_name_H-M   'P 1'
#
loop_
_entity.id
_entity.type
_entity.pdbx_description
1 polymer ?
#
loop_
_entity_poly.entity_id
_entity_poly.type
_entity_poly.pdbx_seq_one_letter_code
_entity_poly.pdbx_strand_id
1 'polypeptide(L)' 'MCPSRKRLQPSVGDVVVLKEPGNLKSKYVLLAIMESKRITTVDSNTAQKLKDLYVKILDKASTYGMKRIALTLPGS' A
#
# COMPACT_ATOMS: atom_id res chain seq x y z
N MET A 1 29.91 6.00 10.20
CA MET A 1 29.28 6.27 8.88
C MET A 1 27.87 5.69 8.90
N CYS A 2 26.85 6.51 9.13
CA CYS A 2 25.45 6.07 9.07
C CYS A 2 25.04 5.99 7.60
N PRO A 3 24.50 4.85 7.09
CA PRO A 3 24.09 4.79 5.70
C PRO A 3 22.89 5.72 5.51
N SER A 4 22.99 6.58 4.50
CA SER A 4 21.92 7.47 4.06
C SER A 4 20.63 6.69 3.92
N ARG A 5 19.66 6.94 4.80
CA ARG A 5 18.26 6.53 4.60
C ARG A 5 17.81 7.19 3.31
N LYS A 6 17.93 6.50 2.17
CA LYS A 6 17.22 6.85 0.95
C LYS A 6 15.75 6.83 1.35
N ARG A 7 15.20 8.03 1.55
CA ARG A 7 13.77 8.25 1.70
C ARG A 7 13.20 7.80 0.35
N LEU A 8 12.78 6.53 0.27
CA LEU A 8 11.97 6.07 -0.85
C LEU A 8 10.82 7.07 -0.89
N GLN A 9 10.76 7.87 -1.95
CA GLN A 9 9.59 8.69 -2.25
C GLN A 9 8.67 7.75 -3.04
N PRO A 10 7.70 7.11 -2.38
CA PRO A 10 6.82 6.18 -3.07
C PRO A 10 5.97 6.94 -4.09
N SER A 11 5.85 6.37 -5.29
CA SER A 11 5.07 6.96 -6.37
C SER A 11 3.62 6.46 -6.33
N VAL A 12 2.74 7.15 -7.04
CA VAL A 12 1.36 6.69 -7.22
C VAL A 12 1.37 5.31 -7.86
N GLY A 13 0.66 4.36 -7.26
CA GLY A 13 0.60 2.97 -7.72
C GLY A 13 1.63 2.03 -7.08
N ASP A 14 2.49 2.54 -6.19
CA ASP A 14 3.43 1.73 -5.42
C ASP A 14 2.81 1.18 -4.14
N VAL A 15 3.33 0.02 -3.73
CA VAL A 15 3.04 -0.63 -2.44
C VAL A 15 4.34 -0.79 -1.67
N VAL A 16 4.47 -0.06 -0.58
CA VAL A 16 5.63 -0.09 0.32
C VAL A 16 5.34 -1.00 1.49
N VAL A 17 6.29 -1.86 1.84
CA VAL A 17 6.18 -2.74 3.01
C VAL A 17 7.09 -2.21 4.11
N LEU A 18 6.48 -1.85 5.24
CA LEU A 18 7.16 -1.50 6.48
C LEU A 18 7.23 -2.75 7.37
N LYS A 19 8.45 -3.08 7.81
CA LYS A 19 8.70 -4.14 8.79
C LYS A 19 8.78 -3.51 10.18
N GLU A 20 8.19 -4.16 11.17
CA GLU A 20 8.20 -3.71 12.57
C GLU A 20 7.78 -2.24 12.71
N PRO A 21 6.51 -1.91 12.40
CA PRO A 21 5.97 -0.55 12.39
C PRO A 21 5.86 0.11 13.78
N GLY A 22 6.76 -0.23 14.71
CA GLY A 22 6.82 0.31 16.06
C GLY A 22 5.65 -0.13 16.91
N ASN A 23 4.76 0.82 17.23
CA ASN A 23 3.72 0.66 18.24
C ASN A 23 2.43 -0.05 17.75
N LEU A 24 2.46 -0.61 16.53
CA LEU A 24 1.35 -1.37 15.97
C LEU A 24 1.49 -2.85 16.32
N LYS A 25 0.38 -3.51 16.67
CA LYS A 25 0.36 -4.97 16.93
C LYS A 25 0.71 -5.81 15.70
N SER A 26 0.70 -5.23 14.50
CA SER A 26 1.04 -5.91 13.25
C SER A 26 2.55 -5.94 13.02
N LYS A 27 3.08 -7.10 12.61
CA LYS A 27 4.50 -7.25 12.26
C LYS A 27 4.90 -6.51 10.98
N TYR A 28 3.93 -6.31 10.10
CA TYR A 28 4.13 -5.63 8.82
C TYR A 28 2.98 -4.66 8.56
N VAL A 29 3.29 -3.56 7.87
CA VAL A 29 2.31 -2.63 7.33
C VAL A 29 2.58 -2.45 5.84
N LEU A 30 1.55 -2.63 5.02
CA LEU A 30 1.61 -2.31 3.59
C LEU A 30 0.96 -0.94 3.37
N LEU A 31 1.73 -0.01 2.84
CA LEU A 31 1.27 1.31 2.42
C LEU A 31 1.10 1.30 0.91
N ALA A 32 -0.14 1.37 0.45
CA ALA A 32 -0.45 1.50 -0.96
C ALA A 32 -0.76 2.97 -1.28
N ILE A 33 -0.11 3.52 -2.30
CA ILE A 33 -0.27 4.93 -2.65
C ILE A 33 -1.18 5.06 -3.85
N MET A 34 -2.27 5.79 -3.67
CA MET A 34 -3.23 6.09 -4.71
C MET A 34 -3.38 7.60 -4.86
N GLU A 35 -3.66 8.03 -6.09
CA GLU A 35 -4.04 9.41 -6.35
C GLU A 35 -5.29 9.78 -5.55
N SER A 36 -5.19 10.86 -4.76
CA SER A 36 -6.34 11.46 -4.08
C SER A 36 -7.16 12.28 -5.08
N LYS A 37 -7.87 11.60 -5.98
CA LYS A 37 -8.97 12.22 -6.72
C LYS A 37 -10.24 12.09 -5.88
N ARG A 38 -11.02 13.16 -5.74
CA ARG A 38 -12.42 13.04 -5.31
C ARG A 38 -13.11 12.20 -6.38
N ILE A 39 -13.31 10.92 -6.09
CA ILE A 39 -14.02 10.01 -6.99
C ILE A 39 -15.50 10.39 -6.90
N THR A 40 -15.91 11.39 -7.69
CA THR A 40 -17.32 11.76 -7.85
C THR A 40 -18.04 10.77 -8.76
N THR A 41 -17.30 10.10 -9.65
CA THR A 41 -17.74 8.96 -10.47
C THR A 41 -16.61 7.93 -10.52
N VAL A 42 -16.95 6.66 -10.28
CA VAL A 42 -16.01 5.56 -10.46
C VAL A 42 -15.89 5.30 -11.96
N ASP A 43 -14.97 6.01 -12.61
CA ASP A 43 -14.68 5.74 -14.02
C ASP A 43 -13.98 4.37 -14.12
N SER A 44 -14.18 3.63 -15.21
CA SER A 44 -13.61 2.29 -15.42
C SER A 44 -12.08 2.25 -15.23
N ASN A 45 -11.39 3.34 -15.62
CA ASN A 45 -9.95 3.50 -15.41
C ASN A 45 -9.54 3.57 -13.92
N THR A 46 -10.36 4.19 -13.08
CA THR A 46 -10.13 4.28 -11.63
C THR A 46 -10.37 2.93 -10.96
N ALA A 47 -11.43 2.22 -11.37
CA ALA A 47 -11.70 0.86 -10.91
C ALA A 47 -10.55 -0.11 -11.29
N GLN A 48 -10.03 0.01 -12.51
CA GLN A 48 -8.88 -0.78 -12.98
C GLN A 48 -7.64 -0.52 -12.14
N LYS A 49 -7.28 0.77 -11.93
CA LYS A 49 -6.12 1.17 -11.11
C LYS A 49 -6.23 0.67 -9.67
N LEU A 50 -7.43 0.76 -9.08
CA LEU A 50 -7.70 0.27 -7.74
C LEU A 50 -7.52 -1.26 -7.66
N LYS A 51 -8.08 -1.99 -8.63
CA LYS A 51 -7.93 -3.45 -8.74
C LYS A 51 -6.45 -3.84 -8.86
N ASP A 52 -5.70 -3.19 -9.74
CA ASP A 52 -4.27 -3.45 -9.93
C ASP A 52 -3.47 -3.19 -8.64
N LEU A 53 -3.82 -2.14 -7.90
CA LEU A 53 -3.20 -1.84 -6.61
C LEU A 53 -3.49 -2.93 -5.57
N TYR A 54 -4.74 -3.42 -5.49
CA TYR A 54 -5.08 -4.54 -4.60
C TYR A 54 -4.35 -5.82 -4.96
N VAL A 55 -4.21 -6.14 -6.26
CA VAL A 55 -3.42 -7.29 -6.71
C VAL A 55 -1.96 -7.16 -6.25
N LYS A 56 -1.35 -5.97 -6.39
CA LYS A 56 0.01 -5.72 -5.88
C LYS A 56 0.12 -5.87 -4.37
N ILE A 57 -0.90 -5.44 -3.60
CA ILE A 57 -0.94 -5.62 -2.15
C ILE A 57 -0.92 -7.11 -1.79
N LEU A 58 -1.77 -7.90 -2.45
CA LEU A 58 -1.87 -9.35 -2.20
C LEU A 58 -0.56 -10.07 -2.59
N ASP A 59 0.05 -9.72 -3.71
CA ASP A 59 1.32 -10.29 -4.17
C ASP A 59 2.46 -10.02 -3.18
N LYS A 60 2.58 -8.76 -2.72
CA LYS A 60 3.53 -8.40 -1.67
C LYS A 60 3.24 -9.16 -0.38
N ALA A 61 1.99 -9.18 0.07
CA ALA A 61 1.63 -9.88 1.29
C ALA A 61 1.97 -11.38 1.22
N SER A 62 1.73 -12.02 0.07
CA SER A 62 2.13 -13.41 -0.20
C SER A 62 3.64 -13.60 -0.12
N THR A 63 4.41 -12.71 -0.75
CA THR A 63 5.89 -12.73 -0.72
C THR A 63 6.44 -12.65 0.71
N TYR A 64 5.76 -11.90 1.59
CA TYR A 64 6.14 -11.76 3.01
C TYR A 64 5.46 -12.80 3.93
N GLY A 65 4.75 -13.79 3.38
CA GLY A 65 4.11 -14.87 4.14
C GLY A 65 2.94 -14.42 5.01
N MET A 66 2.28 -13.31 4.67
CA MET A 66 1.15 -12.78 5.44
C MET A 66 -0.12 -13.56 5.14
N LYS A 67 -0.68 -14.24 6.15
CA LYS A 67 -1.92 -15.04 6.01
C LYS A 67 -3.21 -14.24 6.20
N ARG A 68 -3.13 -13.07 6.86
CA ARG A 68 -4.26 -12.19 7.13
C ARG A 68 -3.84 -10.75 6.89
N ILE A 69 -4.67 -10.01 6.18
CA ILE A 69 -4.43 -8.60 5.81
C ILE A 69 -5.70 -7.84 6.16
N ALA A 70 -5.55 -6.76 6.92
CA ALA A 70 -6.63 -5.79 7.12
C ALA A 70 -6.47 -4.67 6.09
N LEU A 71 -7.50 -4.42 5.30
CA LEU A 71 -7.51 -3.37 4.27
C LEU A 71 -8.35 -2.21 4.77
N THR A 72 -7.78 -1.01 4.72
CA THR A 72 -8.48 0.24 5.02
C THR A 72 -8.74 0.99 3.73
N LEU A 73 -9.97 1.50 3.55
CA LEU A 73 -10.31 2.30 2.39
C LEU A 73 -9.72 3.71 2.54
N PRO A 74 -9.10 4.27 1.49
CA PRO A 74 -8.65 5.66 1.53
C PRO A 74 -9.87 6.60 1.55
N GLY A 75 -9.99 7.42 2.60
CA GLY A 75 -10.99 8.50 2.69
C GLY A 75 -12.24 8.25 3.52
N SER A 76 -12.24 7.25 4.42
CA SER A 76 -13.28 7.08 5.45
C SER A 76 -13.19 8.15 6.55
#